data_AF-A0A1L9PBX3-F1
#
_entry.id   AF-A0A1L9PBX3-F1
#
_cell.length_a   1.000
_cell.length_b   1.000
_cell.length_c   1.000
_cell.angle_alpha   90.00
_cell.angle_beta   90.00
_cell.angle_gamma   90.00
#
_symmetry.space_group_name_H-M   'P 1'
#
loop_
_entity.id
_entity.type
_entity.pdbx_description
1 polymer ?
#
loop_
_entity_poly.entity_id
_entity_poly.type
_entity_poly.pdbx_seq_one_letter_code
_entity_poly.pdbx_strand_id
1 'polypeptide(L)'
;MEEELPLRTRWVDYKQQEYDPSQIEPGWHAWISYMVDTPPTGDKIMQTGLRPWELREHRPTLTLSRAAFKTYSTTKPKYSAWNPVAAPR
;
A
#
# COMPACT_ATOMS: atom_id res chain seq x y z
N MET A 1 13.82 18.33 31.39
CA MET A 1 13.43 17.64 30.15
C MET A 1 12.43 18.57 29.52
N GLU A 2 12.79 19.27 28.45
CA GLU A 2 11.85 20.16 27.77
C GLU A 2 10.65 19.33 27.31
N GLU A 3 9.45 19.79 27.63
CA GLU A 3 8.23 19.12 27.23
C GLU A 3 8.06 19.29 25.72
N GLU A 4 8.03 18.17 24.99
CA GLU A 4 7.82 18.21 23.54
C GLU A 4 6.46 18.83 23.22
N LEU A 5 6.42 19.62 22.15
CA LEU A 5 5.19 20.27 21.70
C LEU A 5 4.12 19.21 21.34
N PRO A 6 2.83 19.55 21.47
CA PRO A 6 1.75 18.70 20.98
C PRO A 6 2.02 18.25 19.54
N LEU A 7 1.78 16.97 19.25
CA LEU A 7 2.03 16.30 17.96
C LEU A 7 3.51 16.07 17.59
N ARG A 8 4.48 16.41 18.46
CA ARG A 8 5.91 16.06 18.29
C ARG A 8 6.37 14.94 19.23
N THR A 9 5.43 14.25 19.86
CA THR A 9 5.72 13.18 20.83
C THR A 9 5.94 11.80 20.19
N ARG A 10 5.61 11.64 18.89
CA ARG A 10 5.79 10.41 18.12
C ARG A 10 6.55 10.71 16.82
N TRP A 11 7.56 9.91 16.51
CA TRP A 11 8.33 10.02 15.28
C TRP A 11 8.78 8.63 14.81
N VAL A 12 9.19 8.53 13.54
CA VAL A 12 9.75 7.32 12.93
C VAL A 12 11.12 7.67 12.37
N ASP A 13 12.10 6.81 12.64
CA ASP A 13 13.38 6.81 11.94
C ASP A 13 13.32 5.78 10.81
N TYR A 14 13.51 6.24 9.57
CA TYR A 14 13.36 5.39 8.41
C TYR A 14 14.61 4.56 8.19
N LYS A 15 14.43 3.31 7.77
CA LYS A 15 15.54 2.41 7.45
C LYS A 15 16.28 2.84 6.18
N GLN A 16 15.58 3.42 5.21
CA GLN A 16 16.13 3.83 3.91
C GLN A 16 16.56 5.29 3.95
N GLN A 17 17.64 5.61 3.23
CA GLN A 17 18.10 7.00 3.09
C GLN A 17 17.14 7.83 2.23
N GLU A 18 16.60 7.23 1.16
CA GLU A 18 15.48 7.80 0.40
C GLU A 18 14.17 7.43 1.11
N TYR A 19 13.83 8.23 2.11
CA TYR A 19 12.64 8.00 2.91
C TYR A 19 11.41 8.64 2.26
N ASP A 20 10.27 7.95 2.39
CA ASP A 20 8.97 8.43 1.94
C ASP A 20 7.90 8.05 2.98
N PRO A 21 6.93 8.93 3.29
CA PRO A 21 5.87 8.63 4.25
C PRO A 21 5.07 7.36 3.94
N SER A 22 4.96 6.95 2.67
CA SER A 22 4.26 5.73 2.30
C SER A 22 5.02 4.45 2.63
N GLN A 23 6.24 4.53 3.17
CA GLN A 23 6.97 3.38 3.69
C GLN A 23 6.45 2.91 5.06
N ILE A 24 5.74 3.78 5.79
CA ILE A 24 5.16 3.42 7.09
C ILE A 24 4.01 2.43 6.88
N GLU A 25 4.09 1.27 7.53
CA GLU A 25 3.04 0.26 7.45
C GLU A 25 1.71 0.76 8.05
N PRO A 26 0.55 0.23 7.62
CA PRO A 26 -0.75 0.77 8.00
C PRO A 26 -0.99 0.88 9.53
N GLY A 27 -0.59 -0.12 10.31
CA GLY A 27 -0.73 -0.10 11.77
C GLY A 27 0.13 0.98 12.44
N TRP A 28 1.38 1.13 11.99
CA TRP A 28 2.28 2.18 12.46
C TRP A 28 1.83 3.57 11.99
N HIS A 29 1.23 3.67 10.81
CA HIS A 29 0.66 4.90 10.28
C HIS A 29 -0.50 5.39 11.16
N ALA A 30 -1.41 4.50 11.57
CA ALA A 30 -2.48 4.86 12.50
C ALA A 30 -1.93 5.35 13.86
N TRP A 31 -0.88 4.71 14.37
CA TRP A 31 -0.26 5.09 15.63
C TRP A 31 0.46 6.45 15.56
N ILE A 32 1.30 6.69 14.54
CA ILE A 32 2.02 7.96 14.43
C ILE A 32 1.07 9.14 14.16
N SER A 33 -0.06 8.91 13.47
CA SER A 33 -1.09 9.92 13.23
C SER A 33 -2.05 10.14 14.41
N TYR A 34 -1.76 9.59 15.60
CA TYR A 34 -2.60 9.72 16.80
C TYR A 34 -4.04 9.21 16.61
N MET A 35 -4.28 8.29 15.66
CA MET A 35 -5.58 7.63 15.50
C MET A 35 -5.79 6.56 16.57
N VAL A 36 -4.71 5.92 17.01
CA VAL A 36 -4.70 4.95 18.11
C VAL A 36 -3.56 5.23 19.09
N ASP A 37 -3.78 4.90 20.35
CA ASP A 37 -2.77 5.07 21.42
C ASP A 37 -1.80 3.90 21.51
N THR A 38 -2.30 2.68 21.33
CA THR A 38 -1.49 1.47 21.39
C THR A 38 -0.80 1.22 20.05
N PRO A 39 0.54 1.00 20.03
CA PRO A 39 1.23 0.62 18.80
C PRO A 39 0.86 -0.80 18.35
N PRO A 40 1.08 -1.16 17.06
CA PRO A 40 0.72 -2.48 16.52
C PRO A 40 1.47 -3.65 17.18
N THR A 41 2.57 -3.40 17.89
CA THR A 41 3.24 -4.42 18.72
C THR A 41 2.43 -4.83 19.95
N GLY A 42 1.60 -3.92 20.49
CA GLY A 42 0.76 -4.16 21.66
C GLY A 42 -0.67 -4.58 21.32
N ASP A 43 -1.17 -4.25 20.14
CA ASP A 43 -2.51 -4.62 19.69
C ASP A 43 -2.47 -5.68 18.58
N LYS A 44 -2.97 -6.88 18.89
CA LYS A 44 -3.06 -8.01 17.94
C LYS A 44 -3.96 -7.72 16.75
N ILE A 45 -4.95 -6.84 16.89
CA ILE A 45 -5.87 -6.51 15.80
C ILE A 45 -5.16 -5.64 14.74
N MET A 46 -4.21 -4.82 15.18
CA MET A 46 -3.43 -3.91 14.32
C MET A 46 -2.21 -4.57 13.68
N GLN A 47 -1.94 -5.85 13.98
CA GLN A 47 -0.87 -6.60 13.33
C GLN A 47 -1.25 -6.98 11.90
N THR A 48 -0.34 -6.69 10.98
CA THR A 48 -0.45 -7.05 9.57
C THR A 48 -0.08 -8.52 9.35
N GLY A 49 -0.59 -9.11 8.27
CA GLY A 49 -0.24 -10.47 7.83
C GLY A 49 -0.99 -11.60 8.56
N LEU A 50 -1.98 -11.28 9.39
CA LEU A 50 -2.81 -12.27 10.08
C LEU A 50 -3.89 -12.87 9.17
N ARG A 51 -4.33 -12.12 8.15
CA ARG A 51 -5.48 -12.49 7.34
C ARG A 51 -5.03 -13.18 6.06
N PRO A 52 -5.73 -14.22 5.58
CA PRO A 52 -5.26 -15.04 4.46
C PRO A 52 -5.18 -14.29 3.12
N TRP A 53 -5.97 -13.24 2.95
CA TRP A 53 -5.97 -12.38 1.76
C TRP A 53 -4.95 -11.24 1.84
N GLU A 54 -4.36 -11.02 3.01
CA GLU A 54 -3.51 -9.85 3.26
C GLU A 54 -2.14 -10.05 2.62
N LEU A 55 -1.57 -8.95 2.15
CA LEU A 55 -0.19 -8.96 1.68
C LEU A 55 0.72 -9.27 2.87
N ARG A 56 1.64 -10.21 2.68
CA ARG A 56 2.64 -10.57 3.70
C ARG A 56 3.60 -9.42 4.02
N GLU A 57 3.86 -8.57 3.03
CA GLU A 57 4.80 -7.46 3.13
C GLU A 57 4.10 -6.18 2.68
N HIS A 58 4.40 -5.09 3.39
CA HIS A 58 3.94 -3.77 3.03
C HIS A 58 4.52 -3.32 1.68
N ARG A 59 3.69 -2.69 0.85
CA ARG A 59 4.09 -2.11 -0.43
C ARG A 59 3.90 -0.61 -0.38
N PRO A 60 4.98 0.19 -0.43
CA PRO A 60 4.88 1.65 -0.45
C PRO A 60 4.30 2.14 -1.79
N THR A 61 4.15 3.45 -1.92
CA THR A 61 3.72 4.07 -3.17
C THR A 61 4.77 3.89 -4.26
N LEU A 62 4.37 3.30 -5.40
CA LEU A 62 5.25 2.98 -6.52
C LEU A 62 5.09 3.93 -7.71
N THR A 63 4.55 5.12 -7.47
CA THR A 63 4.37 6.17 -8.48
C THR A 63 5.70 6.53 -9.15
N LEU A 64 5.68 6.84 -10.45
CA LEU A 64 6.86 7.12 -11.27
C LEU A 64 7.91 5.99 -11.34
N SER A 65 7.58 4.78 -10.88
CA SER A 65 8.43 3.59 -11.02
C SER A 65 7.92 2.64 -12.12
N ARG A 66 8.68 1.58 -12.41
CA ARG A 66 8.23 0.50 -13.31
C ARG A 66 7.00 -0.25 -12.79
N ALA A 67 6.77 -0.22 -11.49
CA ALA A 67 5.65 -0.86 -10.81
C ALA A 67 4.48 0.11 -10.53
N ALA A 68 4.47 1.29 -11.16
CA ALA A 68 3.34 2.21 -11.06
C ALA A 68 2.04 1.55 -11.54
N PHE A 69 0.95 1.78 -10.82
CA PHE A 69 -0.37 1.28 -11.18
C PHE A 69 -0.80 1.85 -12.54
N LYS A 70 -1.10 0.96 -13.49
CA LYS A 70 -1.61 1.31 -14.82
C LYS A 70 -3.05 0.84 -14.95
N THR A 71 -3.94 1.79 -15.20
CA THR A 71 -5.35 1.49 -15.44
C THR A 71 -5.54 0.88 -16.82
N TYR A 72 -6.47 -0.05 -16.92
CA TYR A 72 -6.90 -0.66 -18.17
C TYR A 72 -8.37 -1.09 -18.04
N SER A 73 -9.01 -1.38 -19.18
CA SER A 73 -10.37 -1.92 -19.15
C SER A 73 -10.35 -3.37 -18.67
N THR A 74 -11.02 -3.64 -17.54
CA THR A 74 -11.21 -5.01 -17.03
C THR A 74 -12.29 -5.78 -17.80
N THR A 75 -12.98 -5.13 -18.75
CA THR A 75 -14.02 -5.74 -19.58
C THR A 75 -13.47 -6.22 -20.92
N LYS A 76 -13.98 -7.36 -21.40
CA LYS A 76 -13.78 -7.78 -22.79
C LYS A 76 -14.63 -6.91 -23.74
N PRO A 77 -14.27 -6.81 -25.03
CA PRO A 77 -15.12 -6.17 -26.03
C PRO A 77 -16.53 -6.77 -26.01
N LYS A 78 -17.56 -5.91 -26.09
CA LYS A 78 -18.97 -6.32 -26.05
C LYS A 78 -19.39 -7.12 -27.28
N TYR A 79 -18.70 -6.91 -28.39
CA TYR A 79 -18.95 -7.58 -29.66
C TYR A 79 -17.68 -8.33 -30.08
N SER A 80 -17.84 -9.56 -30.55
CA SER A 80 -16.76 -10.32 -31.18
C SER A 80 -16.72 -10.02 -32.68
N ALA A 81 -15.55 -9.64 -33.18
CA ALA A 81 -15.33 -9.53 -34.62
C ALA A 81 -15.31 -10.94 -35.24
N TRP A 82 -15.81 -11.05 -36.47
CA TRP A 82 -15.64 -12.27 -37.27
C TRP A 82 -14.15 -12.46 -37.60
N ASN A 83 -13.63 -13.67 -37.39
CA ASN A 83 -12.27 -14.03 -37.77
C ASN A 83 -12.29 -14.65 -39.18
N PRO A 84 -11.74 -13.98 -40.22
CA PRO A 84 -11.82 -14.46 -41.59
C PRO A 84 -11.07 -15.77 -41.80
N VAL A 85 -11.71 -16.72 -42.49
CA VAL A 85 -11.08 -17.94 -43.00
C VAL A 85 -11.06 -17.87 -44.52
N ALA A 86 -9.88 -17.86 -45.12
CA ALA A 86 -9.73 -17.87 -46.58
C ALA A 86 -9.97 -19.28 -47.12
N ALA A 87 -10.96 -19.44 -48.00
CA ALA A 87 -11.18 -20.69 -48.72
C ALA A 87 -10.24 -20.80 -49.94
N PRO A 88 -9.72 -22.00 -50.26
CA PRO A 88 -9.03 -22.22 -51.53
C PRO A 88 -10.00 -22.00 -52.71
N ARG A 89 -9.45 -21.59 -53.86
CA ARG A 89 -10.22 -21.37 -55.09
C ARG A 89 -10.62 -22.68 -55.76
#